data_AF-A0A6J0YX20-F1
#
_entry.id   AF-A0A6J0YX20-F1
#
_cell.length_a   1.000
_cell.length_b   1.000
_cell.length_c   1.000
_cell.angle_alpha   90.00
_cell.angle_beta   90.00
_cell.angle_gamma   90.00
#
_symmetry.space_group_name_H-M   'P 1'
#
loop_
_entity.id
_entity.type
_entity.pdbx_description
1 polymer ?
#
loop_
_entity_poly.entity_id
_entity_poly.type
_entity_poly.pdbx_seq_one_letter_code
_entity_poly.pdbx_strand_id
1 'polypeptide(L)'
;MRASCAARKAPLRLPERLASSGRFVGVLPLALLLLLPTSSDACGDPPQFVTMKPKGAFGSSYKPGDEVLYECRLGFQPITPGQVLSVICQNDTTWSSLQEACKRRRCPTLGDLINGQVTFVNESTEFGSQAHFVCNKGYYLAGPSISYCEISAEGVDWSDNPPTCERIKCKPPEAIQNGKYTNSDKETFDYNEVVTYSCNPSNGPDEYSLIGESKLTCIGNDEWSSQPPQCKVVRCVYPIVEHGMIVSGFGPKYYYKATVVFKCSEGFNLHGDSTVVCGVNSTWEPELPKCIKEYPSPTDASPPNDAQGLGAGYIVLIIVAAVALGIGLLFCLYYCLCRQRKKG
;
A
#
# COMPACT_ATOMS: atom_id res chain seq x y z
N MET A 1 -18.70 2.01 -11.05
CA MET A 1 -19.21 2.09 -12.44
C MET A 1 -18.17 2.86 -13.26
N ARG A 2 -17.66 2.26 -14.34
CA ARG A 2 -16.58 2.81 -15.17
C ARG A 2 -17.16 3.85 -16.15
N ALA A 3 -16.59 5.05 -16.20
CA ALA A 3 -16.85 6.03 -17.26
C ALA A 3 -15.63 6.11 -18.19
N SER A 4 -15.85 5.79 -19.45
CA SER A 4 -14.86 5.71 -20.53
C SER A 4 -14.94 6.97 -21.39
N CYS A 5 -13.76 7.51 -21.77
CA CYS A 5 -13.60 8.61 -22.71
C CYS A 5 -13.83 8.14 -24.15
N ALA A 6 -14.50 8.96 -24.97
CA ALA A 6 -14.48 8.83 -26.43
C ALA A 6 -14.43 10.22 -27.10
N ALA A 7 -13.57 10.31 -28.12
CA ALA A 7 -13.22 11.51 -28.87
C ALA A 7 -14.26 11.89 -29.94
N ARG A 8 -14.42 13.20 -30.21
CA ARG A 8 -15.25 13.72 -31.31
C ARG A 8 -14.39 14.12 -32.52
N LYS A 9 -14.72 13.55 -33.69
CA LYS A 9 -14.25 13.94 -35.03
C LYS A 9 -15.02 15.15 -35.56
N ALA A 10 -14.32 16.00 -36.31
CA ALA A 10 -14.87 17.12 -37.08
C ALA A 10 -15.52 16.66 -38.41
N PRO A 11 -16.47 17.42 -38.99
CA PRO A 11 -16.91 17.22 -40.36
C PRO A 11 -16.36 18.30 -41.33
N LEU A 12 -15.96 17.83 -42.50
CA LEU A 12 -15.78 18.59 -43.75
C LEU A 12 -17.13 18.70 -44.48
N ARG A 13 -17.46 19.88 -45.03
CA ARG A 13 -18.23 20.00 -46.29
C ARG A 13 -17.91 21.27 -47.07
N LEU A 14 -17.59 21.03 -48.34
CA LEU A 14 -17.52 21.93 -49.50
C LEU A 14 -18.94 22.20 -50.05
N PRO A 15 -19.17 23.23 -50.89
CA PRO A 15 -19.25 23.03 -52.36
C PRO A 15 -18.60 24.19 -53.19
N GLU A 16 -17.81 23.96 -54.25
CA GLU A 16 -18.16 23.88 -55.70
C GLU A 16 -19.23 24.90 -56.17
N ARG A 17 -19.16 25.65 -57.29
CA ARG A 17 -18.31 25.78 -58.50
C ARG A 17 -18.74 27.08 -59.21
N LEU A 18 -17.90 27.70 -60.03
CA LEU A 18 -18.11 27.86 -61.49
C LEU A 18 -17.05 28.76 -62.14
N ALA A 19 -16.63 28.30 -63.31
CA ALA A 19 -15.55 28.80 -64.15
C ALA A 19 -15.96 30.03 -64.97
N SER A 20 -14.97 30.85 -65.36
CA SER A 20 -14.99 31.45 -66.69
C SER A 20 -13.56 31.69 -67.19
N SER A 21 -13.29 31.20 -68.39
CA SER A 21 -12.04 31.33 -69.11
C SER A 21 -12.01 32.66 -69.88
N GLY A 22 -10.93 33.41 -69.75
CA GLY A 22 -10.64 34.56 -70.61
C GLY A 22 -9.14 34.66 -70.83
N ARG A 23 -8.68 34.28 -72.02
CA ARG A 23 -7.31 34.53 -72.49
C ARG A 23 -7.15 36.04 -72.68
N PHE A 24 -6.23 36.67 -71.95
CA PHE A 24 -5.68 37.97 -72.32
C PHE A 24 -4.15 37.85 -72.41
N VAL A 25 -3.68 38.03 -73.64
CA VAL A 25 -2.30 38.33 -74.00
C VAL A 25 -1.96 39.71 -73.45
N GLY A 26 -0.79 39.88 -72.84
CA GLY A 26 -0.22 41.22 -72.71
C GLY A 26 0.59 41.47 -71.45
N VAL A 27 1.90 41.55 -71.65
CA VAL A 27 2.86 42.39 -70.92
C VAL A 27 3.20 41.95 -69.49
N LEU A 28 4.38 41.32 -69.31
CA LEU A 28 5.10 41.32 -68.04
C LEU A 28 5.41 42.78 -67.67
N PRO A 29 4.94 43.33 -66.53
CA PRO A 29 5.74 44.30 -65.83
C PRO A 29 6.80 43.50 -65.08
N LEU A 30 8.09 43.77 -65.36
CA LEU A 30 9.12 43.59 -64.35
C LEU A 30 8.72 44.47 -63.16
N ALA A 31 7.92 43.94 -62.25
CA ALA A 31 7.84 44.46 -60.90
C ALA A 31 9.16 44.04 -60.26
N LEU A 32 10.15 44.92 -60.38
CA LEU A 32 11.32 44.93 -59.53
C LEU A 32 10.76 45.00 -58.10
N LEU A 33 10.62 43.83 -57.45
CA LEU A 33 10.54 43.75 -56.00
C LEU A 33 11.86 44.34 -55.54
N LEU A 34 11.85 45.66 -55.34
CA LEU A 34 12.72 46.30 -54.38
C LEU A 34 12.37 45.59 -53.06
N LEU A 35 13.07 44.50 -52.78
CA LEU A 35 13.40 44.12 -51.41
C LEU A 35 14.28 45.27 -50.91
N LEU A 36 13.66 46.43 -50.67
CA LEU A 36 14.19 47.35 -49.70
C LEU A 36 14.33 46.48 -48.46
N PRO A 37 15.54 46.28 -47.91
CA PRO A 37 15.60 45.75 -46.57
C PRO A 37 14.75 46.72 -45.76
N THR A 38 13.61 46.26 -45.25
CA THR A 38 12.94 46.99 -44.19
C THR A 38 13.90 46.88 -43.03
N SER A 39 14.90 47.77 -42.99
CA SER A 39 15.62 48.05 -41.77
C SER A 39 14.54 48.55 -40.83
N SER A 40 14.02 47.63 -40.02
CA SER A 40 13.20 48.02 -38.90
C SER A 40 14.13 48.82 -38.02
N ASP A 41 14.08 50.15 -38.09
CA ASP A 41 14.81 51.06 -37.21
C ASP A 41 14.18 51.06 -35.80
N ALA A 42 13.66 49.91 -35.38
CA ALA A 42 12.85 49.69 -34.21
C ALA A 42 13.14 48.30 -33.64
N CYS A 43 13.21 48.22 -32.30
CA CYS A 43 13.29 46.97 -31.57
C CYS A 43 12.01 46.15 -31.75
N GLY A 44 12.18 44.82 -31.75
CA GLY A 44 11.06 43.88 -31.71
C GLY A 44 10.37 43.85 -30.34
N ASP A 45 9.52 42.85 -30.11
CA ASP A 45 8.81 42.69 -28.84
C ASP A 45 9.77 42.69 -27.64
N PRO A 46 9.39 43.34 -26.52
CA PRO A 46 10.22 43.34 -25.32
C PRO A 46 10.47 41.91 -24.78
N PRO A 47 11.63 41.66 -24.13
CA PRO A 47 11.95 40.36 -23.57
C PRO A 47 10.90 39.84 -22.59
N GLN A 48 10.61 38.54 -22.63
CA GLN A 48 9.65 37.93 -21.70
C GLN A 48 10.35 37.33 -20.49
N PHE A 49 9.74 37.52 -19.32
CA PHE A 49 10.21 36.99 -18.04
C PHE A 49 9.10 36.19 -17.36
N VAL A 50 9.50 35.19 -16.56
CA VAL A 50 8.62 34.35 -15.77
C VAL A 50 8.09 35.13 -14.57
N THR A 51 8.95 35.90 -13.89
CA THR A 51 8.61 36.52 -12.60
C THR A 51 8.11 37.97 -12.71
N MET A 52 8.28 38.60 -13.88
CA MET A 52 7.86 39.98 -14.15
C MET A 52 7.19 40.11 -15.52
N LYS A 53 6.51 41.24 -15.72
CA LYS A 53 5.81 41.59 -16.95
C LYS A 53 5.99 43.08 -17.25
N PRO A 54 5.83 43.52 -18.51
CA PRO A 54 5.81 44.94 -18.84
C PRO A 54 4.70 45.67 -18.08
N LYS A 55 5.00 46.88 -17.62
CA LYS A 55 4.08 47.76 -16.93
C LYS A 55 3.26 48.53 -17.98
N GLY A 56 1.98 48.20 -18.10
CA GLY A 56 1.08 48.80 -19.08
C GLY A 56 0.93 47.98 -20.37
N ALA A 57 0.38 48.59 -21.41
CA ALA A 57 0.17 47.94 -22.71
C ALA A 57 1.42 47.99 -23.60
N PHE A 58 1.57 47.01 -24.48
CA PHE A 58 2.62 47.02 -25.50
C PHE A 58 2.42 48.17 -26.49
N GLY A 59 3.51 48.84 -26.86
CA GLY A 59 3.54 49.76 -27.98
C GLY A 59 3.51 49.01 -29.30
N SER A 60 3.05 49.65 -30.36
CA SER A 60 3.03 49.06 -31.71
C SER A 60 4.40 49.03 -32.40
N SER A 61 5.39 49.77 -31.88
CA SER A 61 6.78 49.82 -32.36
C SER A 61 7.64 50.53 -31.32
N TYR A 62 8.90 50.12 -31.14
CA TYR A 62 9.84 50.70 -30.17
C TYR A 62 11.09 51.26 -30.87
N LYS A 63 11.32 52.56 -30.81
CA LYS A 63 12.49 53.22 -31.43
C LYS A 63 13.70 53.20 -30.47
N PRO A 64 14.94 53.32 -30.99
CA PRO A 64 16.11 53.50 -30.15
C PRO A 64 15.92 54.67 -29.16
N GLY A 65 16.19 54.40 -27.88
CA GLY A 65 15.93 55.30 -26.76
C GLY A 65 14.62 55.02 -26.00
N ASP A 66 13.66 54.28 -26.58
CA ASP A 66 12.44 53.91 -25.89
C ASP A 66 12.74 52.96 -24.72
N GLU A 67 12.11 53.23 -23.57
CA GLU A 67 12.26 52.45 -22.34
C GLU A 67 10.97 51.70 -22.01
N VAL A 68 11.10 50.39 -21.74
CA VAL A 68 9.99 49.56 -21.25
C VAL A 68 10.25 49.24 -19.79
N LEU A 69 9.35 49.74 -18.94
CA LEU A 69 9.34 49.44 -17.51
C LEU A 69 8.67 48.08 -17.25
N TYR A 70 9.22 47.33 -16.31
CA TYR A 70 8.67 46.06 -15.83
C TYR A 70 8.14 46.20 -14.41
N GLU A 71 7.12 45.41 -14.11
CA GLU A 71 6.63 45.16 -12.76
C GLU A 71 6.63 43.67 -12.46
N CYS A 72 6.94 43.31 -11.22
CA CYS A 72 6.86 41.91 -10.79
C CYS A 72 5.41 41.40 -10.87
N ARG A 73 5.24 40.13 -11.24
CA ARG A 73 3.92 39.48 -11.22
C ARG A 73 3.40 39.35 -9.78
N LEU A 74 2.10 39.10 -9.64
CA LEU A 74 1.49 38.80 -8.34
C LEU A 74 2.19 37.59 -7.69
N GLY A 75 2.44 37.67 -6.38
CA GLY A 75 3.25 36.68 -5.67
C GLY A 75 4.77 36.92 -5.74
N PHE A 76 5.25 37.93 -6.48
CA PHE A 76 6.66 38.28 -6.61
C PHE A 76 6.96 39.71 -6.14
N GLN A 77 8.22 39.98 -5.83
CA GLN A 77 8.75 41.28 -5.41
C GLN A 77 10.16 41.48 -5.98
N PRO A 78 10.63 42.73 -6.16
CA PRO A 78 11.99 42.99 -6.61
C PRO A 78 13.03 42.32 -5.71
N ILE A 79 14.10 41.78 -6.31
CA ILE A 79 15.22 41.20 -5.55
C ILE A 79 15.87 42.29 -4.70
N THR A 80 16.11 43.45 -5.31
CA THR A 80 16.67 44.65 -4.69
C THR A 80 15.56 45.70 -4.51
N PRO A 81 15.25 46.11 -3.27
CA PRO A 81 14.23 47.12 -3.01
C PRO A 81 14.53 48.44 -3.73
N GLY A 82 13.53 49.02 -4.37
CA GLY A 82 13.67 50.31 -5.08
C GLY A 82 14.39 50.22 -6.43
N GLN A 83 14.84 49.03 -6.86
CA GLN A 83 15.42 48.86 -8.19
C GLN A 83 14.36 49.11 -9.27
N VAL A 84 14.67 50.00 -10.20
CA VAL A 84 13.89 50.19 -11.42
C VAL A 84 14.20 49.06 -12.38
N LEU A 85 13.18 48.31 -12.77
CA LEU A 85 13.31 47.21 -13.72
C LEU A 85 12.93 47.74 -15.10
N SER A 86 13.90 47.93 -15.97
CA SER A 86 13.66 48.43 -17.32
C SER A 86 14.64 47.88 -18.35
N VAL A 87 14.21 47.90 -19.60
CA VAL A 87 15.05 47.68 -20.77
C VAL A 87 14.91 48.86 -21.72
N ILE A 88 16.00 49.23 -22.37
CA ILE A 88 16.07 50.35 -23.30
C ILE A 88 16.38 49.79 -24.69
N CYS A 89 15.66 50.27 -25.70
CA CYS A 89 15.94 49.93 -27.09
C CYS A 89 17.22 50.65 -27.53
N GLN A 90 18.24 49.90 -27.95
CA GLN A 90 19.55 50.43 -28.31
C GLN A 90 19.62 50.81 -29.79
N ASN A 91 20.66 51.57 -30.17
CA ASN A 91 20.86 52.02 -31.56
C ASN A 91 21.13 50.87 -32.54
N ASP A 92 21.55 49.71 -32.05
CA ASP A 92 21.71 48.48 -32.83
C ASP A 92 20.40 47.68 -32.96
N THR A 93 19.26 48.28 -32.58
CA THR A 93 17.91 47.70 -32.59
C THR A 93 17.74 46.48 -31.67
N THR A 94 18.63 46.33 -30.68
CA THR A 94 18.52 45.30 -29.62
C THR A 94 18.07 45.89 -28.29
N TRP A 95 17.47 45.07 -27.44
CA TRP A 95 17.13 45.48 -26.07
C TRP A 95 18.34 45.38 -25.15
N SER A 96 18.51 46.35 -24.26
CA SER A 96 19.50 46.27 -23.19
C SER A 96 19.32 45.01 -22.34
N SER A 97 20.43 44.38 -21.93
CA SER A 97 20.40 43.17 -21.12
C SER A 97 19.73 43.37 -19.75
N LEU A 98 18.70 42.58 -19.46
CA LEU A 98 18.07 42.46 -18.15
C LEU A 98 17.84 40.97 -17.83
N GLN A 99 18.13 40.56 -16.61
CA GLN A 99 17.89 39.21 -16.11
C GLN A 99 16.67 39.17 -15.18
N GLU A 100 16.24 37.98 -14.77
CA GLU A 100 15.20 37.81 -13.75
C GLU A 100 15.58 38.57 -12.47
N ALA A 101 14.76 39.57 -12.13
CA ALA A 101 15.03 40.53 -11.08
C ALA A 101 13.91 40.57 -10.01
N CYS A 102 12.96 39.63 -10.09
CA CYS A 102 11.95 39.44 -9.04
C CYS A 102 12.08 38.06 -8.40
N LYS A 103 11.89 38.02 -7.08
CA LYS A 103 11.84 36.81 -6.25
C LYS A 103 10.44 36.61 -5.69
N ARG A 104 10.12 35.40 -5.26
CA ARG A 104 8.83 35.12 -4.60
C ARG A 104 8.68 35.99 -3.34
N ARG A 105 7.45 36.44 -3.08
CA ARG A 105 7.06 37.00 -1.79
C ARG A 105 6.95 35.89 -0.77
N ARG A 106 7.07 36.24 0.51
CA ARG A 106 6.91 35.33 1.64
C ARG A 106 5.61 35.64 2.35
N CYS A 107 4.86 34.59 2.67
CA CYS A 107 3.72 34.71 3.57
C CYS A 107 4.18 35.10 4.98
N PRO A 108 3.29 35.69 5.79
CA PRO A 108 3.59 36.03 7.16
C PRO A 108 4.12 34.83 7.95
N THR A 109 5.03 35.08 8.88
CA THR A 109 5.49 34.04 9.81
C THR A 109 4.31 33.58 10.65
N LEU A 110 3.98 32.29 10.58
CA LEU A 110 3.00 31.69 11.48
C LEU A 110 3.61 31.60 12.89
N GLY A 111 2.82 31.96 13.90
CA GLY A 111 3.21 31.77 15.30
C GLY A 111 3.25 30.30 15.69
N ASP A 112 3.78 30.02 16.87
CA ASP A 112 3.82 28.67 17.42
C ASP A 112 2.41 28.13 17.66
N LEU A 113 2.15 26.91 17.17
CA LEU A 113 0.89 26.21 17.40
C LEU A 113 0.92 25.61 18.82
N ILE A 114 0.11 26.16 19.73
CA ILE A 114 0.03 25.67 21.12
C ILE A 114 -0.40 24.19 21.13
N ASN A 115 0.36 23.35 21.84
CA ASN A 115 0.18 21.88 21.86
C ASN A 115 0.27 21.22 20.47
N GLY A 116 1.03 21.82 19.56
CA GLY A 116 1.32 21.26 18.26
C GLY A 116 2.61 21.81 17.67
N GLN A 117 2.76 21.61 16.37
CA GLN A 117 3.88 22.06 15.58
C GLN A 117 3.41 22.44 14.17
N VAL A 118 4.05 23.45 13.61
CA VAL A 118 3.88 23.85 12.20
C VAL A 118 5.10 23.37 11.44
N THR A 119 4.89 22.60 10.37
CA THR A 119 5.98 22.14 9.50
C THR A 119 5.82 22.72 8.10
N PHE A 120 6.84 23.41 7.62
CA PHE A 120 6.86 23.98 6.28
C PHE A 120 7.47 23.00 5.29
N VAL A 121 6.76 22.72 4.21
CA VAL A 121 7.29 21.86 3.13
C VAL A 121 8.50 22.55 2.51
N ASN A 122 9.63 21.83 2.45
CA ASN A 122 10.91 22.35 1.97
C ASN A 122 11.43 23.58 2.75
N GLU A 123 11.03 23.76 4.01
CA GLU A 123 11.46 24.87 4.88
C GLU A 123 11.17 26.26 4.29
N SER A 124 10.14 26.36 3.44
CA SER A 124 9.81 27.57 2.68
C SER A 124 8.47 28.17 3.10
N THR A 125 8.43 29.50 3.20
CA THR A 125 7.21 30.31 3.36
C THR A 125 6.92 31.16 2.12
N GLU A 126 7.60 30.88 1.02
CA GLU A 126 7.43 31.63 -0.24
C GLU A 126 6.12 31.28 -0.93
N PHE A 127 5.64 32.18 -1.79
CA PHE A 127 4.46 31.98 -2.63
C PHE A 127 4.45 30.58 -3.29
N GLY A 128 3.36 29.83 -3.06
CA GLY A 128 3.18 28.44 -3.48
C GLY A 128 3.65 27.37 -2.49
N SER A 129 4.19 27.76 -1.32
CA SER A 129 4.61 26.82 -0.27
C SER A 129 3.43 26.32 0.57
N GLN A 130 3.66 25.27 1.35
CA GLN A 130 2.66 24.63 2.20
C GLN A 130 3.11 24.59 3.66
N ALA A 131 2.20 24.91 4.57
CA ALA A 131 2.35 24.74 6.01
C ALA A 131 1.43 23.59 6.47
N HIS A 132 2.00 22.61 7.15
CA HIS A 132 1.27 21.49 7.75
C HIS A 132 1.16 21.72 9.26
N PHE A 133 -0.02 21.44 9.80
CA PHE A 133 -0.29 21.56 11.23
C PHE A 133 -0.44 20.17 11.85
N VAL A 134 0.34 19.91 12.91
CA VAL A 134 0.33 18.62 13.60
C VAL A 134 0.19 18.86 15.09
N CYS A 135 -0.77 18.23 15.74
CA CYS A 135 -0.94 18.31 17.19
C CYS A 135 -0.03 17.32 17.92
N ASN A 136 0.37 17.70 19.13
CA ASN A 136 1.10 16.85 20.05
C ASN A 136 0.23 15.68 20.50
N LYS A 137 0.88 14.62 20.99
CA LYS A 137 0.19 13.45 21.55
C LYS A 137 -0.81 13.87 22.65
N GLY A 138 -2.04 13.38 22.57
CA GLY A 138 -3.14 13.73 23.48
C GLY A 138 -3.98 14.93 23.05
N TYR A 139 -3.70 15.47 21.86
CA TYR A 139 -4.47 16.55 21.24
C TYR A 139 -4.92 16.14 19.84
N TYR A 140 -6.10 16.63 19.42
CA TYR A 140 -6.62 16.47 18.07
C TYR A 140 -6.68 17.84 17.38
N LEU A 141 -6.59 17.83 16.06
CA LEU A 141 -6.57 19.05 15.26
C LEU A 141 -8.00 19.51 14.95
N ALA A 142 -8.38 20.67 15.46
CA ALA A 142 -9.64 21.35 15.17
C ALA A 142 -9.39 22.47 14.14
N GLY A 143 -9.63 22.17 12.87
CA GLY A 143 -9.42 23.08 11.74
C GLY A 143 -8.65 22.43 10.59
N PRO A 144 -8.10 23.24 9.66
CA PRO A 144 -7.36 22.75 8.51
C PRO A 144 -6.03 22.11 8.91
N SER A 145 -5.66 21.00 8.28
CA SER A 145 -4.37 20.33 8.47
C SER A 145 -3.25 20.89 7.60
N ILE A 146 -3.59 21.63 6.55
CA ILE A 146 -2.66 22.22 5.59
C ILE A 146 -3.17 23.61 5.23
N SER A 147 -2.25 24.57 5.12
CA SER A 147 -2.50 25.91 4.58
C SER A 147 -1.48 26.23 3.48
N TYR A 148 -1.91 26.96 2.46
CA TYR A 148 -1.13 27.27 1.25
C TYR A 148 -0.77 28.74 1.20
N CYS A 149 0.46 29.07 0.82
CA CYS A 149 0.86 30.47 0.64
C CYS A 149 0.38 30.98 -0.72
N GLU A 150 -0.72 31.73 -0.75
CA GLU A 150 -1.46 32.12 -1.95
C GLU A 150 -1.50 33.64 -2.15
N ILE A 151 -2.08 34.10 -3.25
CA ILE A 151 -2.23 35.54 -3.55
C ILE A 151 -3.35 36.12 -2.68
N SER A 152 -3.06 37.22 -2.01
CA SER A 152 -4.03 37.99 -1.21
C SER A 152 -4.16 39.43 -1.72
N ALA A 153 -5.11 40.20 -1.18
CA ALA A 153 -5.30 41.59 -1.55
C ALA A 153 -4.06 42.48 -1.29
N GLU A 154 -3.27 42.12 -0.27
CA GLU A 154 -2.07 42.87 0.14
C GLU A 154 -0.76 42.26 -0.41
N GLY A 155 -0.85 41.14 -1.13
CA GLY A 155 0.29 40.48 -1.74
C GLY A 155 0.16 38.96 -1.70
N VAL A 156 0.68 38.35 -0.63
CA VAL A 156 0.54 36.91 -0.39
C VAL A 156 0.20 36.67 1.06
N ASP A 157 -0.65 35.67 1.31
CA ASP A 157 -1.02 35.24 2.65
C ASP A 157 -1.35 33.74 2.67
N TRP A 158 -1.40 33.17 3.87
CA TRP A 158 -1.84 31.80 4.08
C TRP A 158 -3.34 31.66 3.75
N SER A 159 -3.70 30.58 3.05
CA SER A 159 -5.07 30.30 2.60
C SER A 159 -6.07 30.20 3.75
N ASP A 160 -5.59 29.72 4.89
CA ASP A 160 -6.40 29.46 6.06
C ASP A 160 -5.77 30.03 7.34
N ASN A 161 -6.63 30.42 8.28
CA ASN A 161 -6.23 30.76 9.63
C ASN A 161 -5.65 29.52 10.36
N PRO A 162 -4.68 29.70 11.27
CA PRO A 162 -4.12 28.59 12.03
C PRO A 162 -5.20 27.81 12.80
N PRO A 163 -5.15 26.45 12.78
CA PRO A 163 -6.07 25.60 13.54
C PRO A 163 -5.78 25.64 15.04
N THR A 164 -6.64 25.01 15.84
CA THR A 164 -6.41 24.79 17.27
C THR A 164 -6.13 23.32 17.56
N CYS A 165 -5.19 23.06 18.48
CA CYS A 165 -4.97 21.73 19.03
C CYS A 165 -5.76 21.59 20.33
N GLU A 166 -6.83 20.80 20.29
CA GLU A 166 -7.73 20.60 21.41
C GLU A 166 -7.42 19.28 22.12
N ARG A 167 -7.58 19.28 23.44
CA ARG A 167 -7.33 18.07 24.24
C ARG A 167 -8.30 16.96 23.81
N ILE A 168 -7.76 15.78 23.58
CA ILE A 168 -8.58 14.59 23.34
C ILE A 168 -9.36 14.26 24.61
N LYS A 169 -10.67 14.14 24.45
CA LYS A 169 -11.59 13.64 25.46
C LYS A 169 -12.54 12.64 24.84
N CYS A 170 -12.94 11.64 25.61
CA CYS A 170 -13.95 10.67 25.22
C CYS A 170 -15.19 10.82 26.09
N LYS A 171 -16.36 10.73 25.46
CA LYS A 171 -17.61 10.43 26.15
C LYS A 171 -17.56 9.06 26.82
N PRO A 172 -18.44 8.81 27.82
CA PRO A 172 -18.52 7.53 28.49
C PRO A 172 -18.82 6.43 27.48
N PRO A 173 -18.12 5.28 27.55
CA PRO A 173 -18.35 4.18 26.64
C PRO A 173 -19.69 3.51 26.95
N GLU A 174 -20.22 2.77 25.97
CA GLU A 174 -21.57 2.20 26.09
C GLU A 174 -21.68 1.22 27.27
N ALA A 175 -22.81 1.29 27.97
CA ALA A 175 -23.14 0.32 28.99
C ALA A 175 -23.52 -1.01 28.35
N ILE A 176 -23.05 -2.11 28.94
CA ILE A 176 -23.29 -3.47 28.42
C ILE A 176 -24.28 -4.20 29.30
N GLN A 177 -25.10 -5.07 28.70
CA GLN A 177 -26.00 -5.93 29.47
C GLN A 177 -25.21 -6.90 30.34
N ASN A 178 -25.70 -7.14 31.57
CA ASN A 178 -25.07 -8.06 32.53
C ASN A 178 -23.60 -7.74 32.87
N GLY A 179 -23.17 -6.50 32.66
CA GLY A 179 -21.84 -6.05 33.00
C GLY A 179 -21.81 -4.62 33.49
N LYS A 180 -20.61 -4.19 33.89
CA LYS A 180 -20.29 -2.84 34.36
C LYS A 180 -18.85 -2.52 34.01
N TYR A 181 -18.49 -1.24 34.07
CA TYR A 181 -17.11 -0.80 33.90
C TYR A 181 -16.70 0.20 34.99
N THR A 182 -15.39 0.35 35.19
CA THR A 182 -14.82 1.27 36.18
C THR A 182 -15.07 2.73 35.82
N ASN A 183 -15.35 3.59 36.81
CA ASN A 183 -15.61 5.03 36.62
C ASN A 183 -16.83 5.35 35.75
N SER A 184 -17.86 4.50 35.75
CA SER A 184 -19.10 4.67 34.97
C SER A 184 -19.85 5.96 35.25
N ASP A 185 -19.59 6.61 36.38
CA ASP A 185 -20.25 7.87 36.78
C ASP A 185 -19.56 9.11 36.19
N LYS A 186 -18.39 8.94 35.55
CA LYS A 186 -17.64 10.05 34.95
C LYS A 186 -18.26 10.46 33.62
N GLU A 187 -18.49 11.76 33.41
CA GLU A 187 -19.11 12.28 32.17
C GLU A 187 -18.12 12.44 31.00
N THR A 188 -16.82 12.53 31.28
CA THR A 188 -15.77 12.69 30.26
C THR A 188 -14.48 11.99 30.68
N PHE A 189 -13.79 11.38 29.73
CA PHE A 189 -12.55 10.66 29.95
C PHE A 189 -11.40 11.35 29.21
N ASP A 190 -10.26 11.52 29.87
CA ASP A 190 -9.08 12.15 29.26
C ASP A 190 -8.30 11.12 28.43
N TYR A 191 -7.46 11.62 27.52
CA TYR A 191 -6.57 10.78 26.71
C TYR A 191 -5.75 9.78 27.54
N ASN A 192 -5.68 8.53 27.06
CA ASN A 192 -5.09 7.36 27.72
C ASN A 192 -5.78 6.90 29.02
N GLU A 193 -6.88 7.50 29.44
CA GLU A 193 -7.67 6.89 30.52
C GLU A 193 -8.24 5.55 30.05
N VAL A 194 -8.29 4.61 31.00
CA VAL A 194 -8.69 3.23 30.75
C VAL A 194 -9.93 2.92 31.58
N VAL A 195 -10.95 2.38 30.92
CA VAL A 195 -12.06 1.71 31.59
C VAL A 195 -11.85 0.20 31.52
N THR A 196 -12.17 -0.50 32.61
CA THR A 196 -12.14 -1.97 32.65
C THR A 196 -13.55 -2.50 32.85
N TYR A 197 -14.02 -3.29 31.89
CA TYR A 197 -15.29 -3.99 31.93
C TYR A 197 -15.20 -5.28 32.76
N SER A 198 -16.30 -5.60 33.42
CA SER A 198 -16.48 -6.83 34.19
C SER A 198 -17.93 -7.29 34.07
N CYS A 199 -18.15 -8.60 34.07
CA CYS A 199 -19.51 -9.14 34.11
C CYS A 199 -20.04 -9.11 35.54
N ASN A 200 -21.34 -8.83 35.67
CA ASN A 200 -22.04 -8.92 36.93
C ASN A 200 -22.17 -10.40 37.34
N PRO A 201 -22.41 -10.70 38.62
CA PRO A 201 -22.78 -12.04 39.05
C PRO A 201 -24.04 -12.53 38.30
N SER A 202 -24.06 -13.81 37.94
CA SER A 202 -25.24 -14.44 37.32
C SER A 202 -26.22 -14.89 38.39
N ASN A 203 -27.51 -14.76 38.09
CA ASN A 203 -28.59 -15.32 38.92
C ASN A 203 -28.91 -16.79 38.57
N GLY A 204 -28.31 -17.31 37.50
CA GLY A 204 -28.50 -18.67 37.02
C GLY A 204 -27.44 -19.65 37.54
N PRO A 205 -27.51 -20.92 37.13
CA PRO A 205 -26.53 -21.93 37.52
C PRO A 205 -25.15 -21.73 36.87
N ASP A 206 -25.08 -20.90 35.83
CA ASP A 206 -23.90 -20.66 35.00
C ASP A 206 -23.51 -19.18 35.04
N GLU A 207 -22.21 -18.92 35.08
CA GLU A 207 -21.65 -17.57 35.13
C GLU A 207 -21.65 -16.87 33.76
N TYR A 208 -21.63 -15.54 33.77
CA TYR A 208 -21.42 -14.75 32.57
C TYR A 208 -19.94 -14.75 32.19
N SER A 209 -19.67 -15.01 30.91
CA SER A 209 -18.34 -14.90 30.30
C SER A 209 -18.21 -13.55 29.59
N LEU A 210 -17.05 -12.88 29.77
CA LEU A 210 -16.70 -11.65 29.06
C LEU A 210 -16.11 -11.99 27.69
N ILE A 211 -16.77 -11.54 26.63
CA ILE A 211 -16.41 -11.81 25.24
C ILE A 211 -15.94 -10.51 24.59
N GLY A 212 -14.64 -10.44 24.25
CA GLY A 212 -14.00 -9.25 23.68
C GLY A 212 -12.90 -8.71 24.58
N GLU A 213 -12.43 -7.50 24.27
CA GLU A 213 -11.43 -6.79 25.07
C GLU A 213 -12.06 -6.23 26.36
N SER A 214 -11.47 -6.55 27.51
CA SER A 214 -11.97 -6.07 28.80
C SER A 214 -11.54 -4.64 29.11
N LYS A 215 -10.53 -4.11 28.42
CA LYS A 215 -9.97 -2.77 28.66
C LYS A 215 -10.14 -1.90 27.42
N LEU A 216 -10.79 -0.75 27.60
CA LEU A 216 -10.90 0.27 26.56
C LEU A 216 -10.11 1.50 27.00
N THR A 217 -9.32 2.05 26.09
CA THR A 217 -8.49 3.25 26.31
C THR A 217 -8.99 4.39 25.45
N CYS A 218 -9.11 5.60 26.00
CA CYS A 218 -9.48 6.79 25.23
C CYS A 218 -8.30 7.20 24.33
N ILE A 219 -8.44 7.05 23.02
CA ILE A 219 -7.35 7.23 22.04
C ILE A 219 -7.55 8.43 21.13
N GLY A 220 -8.78 8.88 20.94
CA GLY A 220 -9.15 9.98 20.05
C GLY A 220 -10.37 10.72 20.58
N ASN A 221 -10.76 11.81 19.92
CA ASN A 221 -11.91 12.60 20.35
C ASN A 221 -13.20 11.78 20.19
N ASP A 222 -13.83 11.43 21.30
CA ASP A 222 -14.93 10.46 21.37
C ASP A 222 -14.61 9.07 20.78
N GLU A 223 -13.34 8.67 20.79
CA GLU A 223 -12.88 7.41 20.22
C GLU A 223 -12.16 6.53 21.24
N TRP A 224 -12.70 5.33 21.46
CA TRP A 224 -12.15 4.29 22.31
C TRP A 224 -11.36 3.26 21.50
N SER A 225 -10.34 2.65 22.12
CA SER A 225 -9.41 1.71 21.47
C SER A 225 -10.06 0.45 20.89
N SER A 226 -11.25 0.09 21.36
CA SER A 226 -12.02 -1.07 20.90
C SER A 226 -13.50 -0.83 21.17
N GLN A 227 -14.36 -1.66 20.55
CA GLN A 227 -15.78 -1.74 20.92
C GLN A 227 -15.96 -2.39 22.30
N PRO A 228 -17.02 -2.04 23.05
CA PRO A 228 -17.33 -2.66 24.34
C PRO A 228 -17.51 -4.19 24.24
N PRO A 229 -17.08 -4.97 25.25
CA PRO A 229 -17.25 -6.41 25.26
C PRO A 229 -18.69 -6.83 25.56
N GLN A 230 -18.99 -8.12 25.43
CA GLN A 230 -20.30 -8.69 25.78
C GLN A 230 -20.19 -9.58 27.03
N CYS A 231 -21.20 -9.53 27.89
CA CYS A 231 -21.36 -10.46 29.01
C CYS A 231 -22.53 -11.40 28.75
N LYS A 232 -22.22 -12.65 28.39
CA LYS A 232 -23.22 -13.68 28.11
C LYS A 232 -22.78 -15.04 28.66
N VAL A 233 -23.73 -15.92 28.90
CA VAL A 233 -23.40 -17.30 29.32
C VAL A 233 -22.81 -18.03 28.11
N VAL A 234 -21.57 -18.50 28.27
CA VAL A 234 -20.89 -19.36 27.30
C VAL A 234 -20.47 -20.60 28.07
N ARG A 235 -21.06 -21.74 27.76
CA ARG A 235 -20.76 -23.00 28.44
C ARG A 235 -20.76 -24.15 27.45
N CYS A 236 -19.60 -24.75 27.24
CA CYS A 236 -19.47 -25.92 26.39
C CYS A 236 -20.03 -27.17 27.08
N VAL A 237 -20.49 -28.10 26.25
CA VAL A 237 -20.89 -29.44 26.70
C VAL A 237 -19.66 -30.16 27.28
N TYR A 238 -19.87 -31.02 28.27
CA TYR A 238 -18.80 -31.83 28.84
C TYR A 238 -18.12 -32.65 27.72
N PRO A 239 -16.80 -32.53 27.51
CA PRO A 239 -16.15 -33.10 26.34
C PRO A 239 -15.85 -34.58 26.56
N ILE A 240 -16.56 -35.43 25.82
CA ILE A 240 -16.43 -36.89 25.89
C ILE A 240 -15.76 -37.36 24.60
N VAL A 241 -14.65 -38.09 24.75
CA VAL A 241 -13.93 -38.74 23.65
C VAL A 241 -13.86 -40.23 23.96
N GLU A 242 -14.49 -41.06 23.12
CA GLU A 242 -14.45 -42.50 23.28
C GLU A 242 -13.01 -43.03 23.16
N HIS A 243 -12.59 -43.92 24.06
CA HIS A 243 -11.20 -44.41 24.16
C HIS A 243 -10.17 -43.28 24.34
N GLY A 244 -10.61 -42.11 24.81
CA GLY A 244 -9.78 -40.97 25.19
C GLY A 244 -9.95 -40.65 26.67
N MET A 245 -8.95 -39.95 27.21
CA MET A 245 -8.95 -39.41 28.56
C MET A 245 -8.50 -37.95 28.53
N ILE A 246 -9.13 -37.13 29.36
CA ILE A 246 -8.64 -35.79 29.65
C ILE A 246 -7.33 -35.95 30.44
N VAL A 247 -6.32 -35.16 30.11
CA VAL A 247 -5.03 -35.15 30.82
C VAL A 247 -4.71 -33.79 31.43
N SER A 248 -5.41 -32.73 30.99
CA SER A 248 -5.29 -31.38 31.56
C SER A 248 -6.59 -30.60 31.41
N GLY A 249 -6.81 -29.66 32.32
CA GLY A 249 -7.99 -28.79 32.33
C GLY A 249 -9.24 -29.43 32.94
N PHE A 250 -9.12 -30.38 33.87
CA PHE A 250 -10.28 -31.03 34.48
C PHE A 250 -11.20 -30.04 35.21
N GLY A 251 -12.49 -30.11 34.92
CA GLY A 251 -13.49 -29.32 35.63
C GLY A 251 -14.90 -29.90 35.53
N PRO A 252 -15.81 -29.51 36.45
CA PRO A 252 -17.21 -29.91 36.38
C PRO A 252 -17.98 -29.14 35.29
N LYS A 253 -17.51 -27.95 34.91
CA LYS A 253 -18.10 -27.08 33.87
C LYS A 253 -16.99 -26.39 33.09
N TYR A 254 -17.26 -26.12 31.81
CA TYR A 254 -16.31 -25.50 30.88
C TYR A 254 -16.91 -24.24 30.27
N TYR A 255 -16.40 -23.09 30.68
CA TYR A 255 -16.83 -21.78 30.20
C TYR A 255 -15.92 -21.27 29.08
N TYR A 256 -16.18 -20.06 28.57
CA TYR A 256 -15.40 -19.45 27.50
C TYR A 256 -13.88 -19.50 27.76
N LYS A 257 -13.10 -19.85 26.73
CA LYS A 257 -11.64 -20.06 26.76
C LYS A 257 -11.14 -21.18 27.68
N ALA A 258 -12.03 -21.96 28.31
CA ALA A 258 -11.60 -23.18 29.00
C ALA A 258 -10.88 -24.10 28.01
N THR A 259 -9.69 -24.56 28.39
CA THR A 259 -8.82 -25.37 27.53
C THR A 259 -8.71 -26.77 28.12
N VAL A 260 -8.95 -27.78 27.30
CA VAL A 260 -8.91 -29.20 27.68
C VAL A 260 -7.95 -29.94 26.76
N VAL A 261 -7.11 -30.79 27.35
CA VAL A 261 -6.15 -31.61 26.60
C VAL A 261 -6.52 -33.08 26.73
N PHE A 262 -6.51 -33.79 25.62
CA PHE A 262 -6.85 -35.20 25.48
C PHE A 262 -5.64 -36.07 25.16
N LYS A 263 -5.72 -37.32 25.60
CA LYS A 263 -4.84 -38.41 25.20
C LYS A 263 -5.68 -39.65 24.94
N CYS A 264 -5.31 -40.44 23.93
CA CYS A 264 -5.96 -41.73 23.71
C CYS A 264 -5.47 -42.80 24.68
N SER A 265 -6.37 -43.72 25.03
CA SER A 265 -6.05 -44.94 25.76
C SER A 265 -5.07 -45.81 24.97
N GLU A 266 -4.42 -46.74 25.67
CA GLU A 266 -3.44 -47.65 25.06
C GLU A 266 -4.03 -48.42 23.87
N GLY A 267 -3.29 -48.47 22.76
CA GLY A 267 -3.71 -49.14 21.52
C GLY A 267 -4.63 -48.31 20.61
N PHE A 268 -4.90 -47.04 20.95
CA PHE A 268 -5.64 -46.10 20.09
C PHE A 268 -4.77 -44.91 19.71
N ASN A 269 -4.89 -44.45 18.47
CA ASN A 269 -4.21 -43.26 17.95
C ASN A 269 -5.16 -42.07 17.93
N LEU A 270 -4.64 -40.90 18.29
CA LEU A 270 -5.40 -39.64 18.31
C LEU A 270 -5.49 -39.06 16.90
N HIS A 271 -6.71 -38.76 16.47
CA HIS A 271 -6.98 -38.10 15.21
C HIS A 271 -7.72 -36.78 15.44
N GLY A 272 -7.16 -35.69 14.92
CA GLY A 272 -7.55 -34.31 15.23
C GLY A 272 -6.56 -33.64 16.18
N ASP A 273 -6.98 -32.56 16.84
CA ASP A 273 -6.15 -31.84 17.79
C ASP A 273 -6.30 -32.39 19.20
N SER A 274 -5.17 -32.59 19.89
CA SER A 274 -5.18 -33.03 21.28
C SER A 274 -5.66 -31.94 22.24
N THR A 275 -5.69 -30.67 21.82
CA THR A 275 -6.05 -29.53 22.67
C THR A 275 -7.24 -28.81 22.06
N VAL A 276 -8.29 -28.62 22.85
CA VAL A 276 -9.51 -27.92 22.45
C VAL A 276 -9.82 -26.78 23.41
N VAL A 277 -10.44 -25.72 22.89
CA VAL A 277 -10.81 -24.52 23.65
C VAL A 277 -12.31 -24.29 23.51
N CYS A 278 -12.99 -23.93 24.59
CA CYS A 278 -14.40 -23.58 24.55
C CYS A 278 -14.58 -22.21 23.87
N GLY A 279 -15.15 -22.22 22.67
CA GLY A 279 -15.37 -21.06 21.81
C GLY A 279 -16.54 -20.18 22.25
N VAL A 280 -16.71 -19.04 21.56
CA VAL A 280 -17.71 -18.01 21.90
C VAL A 280 -19.16 -18.48 21.74
N ASN A 281 -19.35 -19.55 20.96
CA ASN A 281 -20.64 -20.12 20.60
C ASN A 281 -20.98 -21.37 21.43
N SER A 282 -20.31 -21.57 22.57
CA SER A 282 -20.50 -22.76 23.43
C SER A 282 -20.18 -24.08 22.73
N THR A 283 -19.23 -24.04 21.79
CA THR A 283 -18.73 -25.19 21.04
C THR A 283 -17.22 -25.35 21.26
N TRP A 284 -16.72 -26.58 21.15
CA TRP A 284 -15.30 -26.85 21.25
C TRP A 284 -14.61 -26.51 19.92
N GLU A 285 -13.52 -25.75 20.02
CA GLU A 285 -12.74 -25.27 18.89
C GLU A 285 -11.25 -25.62 19.10
N PRO A 286 -10.63 -26.42 18.22
CA PRO A 286 -11.27 -27.19 17.14
C PRO A 286 -12.23 -28.27 17.68
N GLU A 287 -12.93 -28.97 16.77
CA GLU A 287 -13.82 -30.08 17.16
C GLU A 287 -13.07 -31.15 17.97
N LEU A 288 -13.80 -31.87 18.82
CA LEU A 288 -13.22 -32.90 19.69
C LEU A 288 -12.50 -34.00 18.87
N PRO A 289 -11.32 -34.46 19.32
CA PRO A 289 -10.56 -35.49 18.61
C PRO A 289 -11.24 -36.86 18.68
N LYS A 290 -10.82 -37.77 17.81
CA LYS A 290 -11.26 -39.17 17.79
C LYS A 290 -10.09 -40.09 18.10
N CYS A 291 -10.31 -41.07 18.96
CA CYS A 291 -9.34 -42.13 19.21
C CYS A 291 -9.71 -43.36 18.38
N ILE A 292 -8.87 -43.70 17.41
CA ILE A 292 -9.12 -44.81 16.48
C ILE A 292 -8.07 -45.90 16.67
N LYS A 293 -8.52 -47.15 16.64
CA LYS A 293 -7.62 -48.31 16.66
C LYS A 293 -7.11 -48.53 15.23
N GLU A 294 -5.81 -48.40 15.03
CA GLU A 294 -5.21 -48.82 13.75
C GLU A 294 -5.21 -50.34 13.69
N TYR A 295 -5.96 -50.88 12.72
CA TYR A 295 -5.78 -52.26 12.29
C TYR A 295 -4.63 -52.28 11.28
N PRO A 296 -3.70 -53.25 11.37
CA PRO A 296 -2.70 -53.41 10.32
C PRO A 296 -3.43 -53.57 8.97
N SER A 297 -3.08 -52.72 8.01
CA SER A 297 -3.56 -52.86 6.64
C SER A 297 -3.16 -54.24 6.11
N PRO A 298 -4.04 -54.97 5.38
CA PRO A 298 -3.69 -56.27 4.81
C PRO A 298 -2.49 -56.24 3.85
N THR A 299 -2.01 -55.06 3.46
CA THR A 299 -0.83 -54.88 2.60
C THR A 299 0.52 -54.95 3.30
N ASP A 300 0.58 -54.92 4.64
CA ASP A 300 1.84 -55.18 5.38
C ASP A 300 2.04 -56.66 5.73
N ALA A 301 1.16 -57.53 5.24
CA ALA A 301 1.52 -58.94 5.08
C ALA A 301 2.54 -59.02 3.95
N SER A 302 3.83 -58.94 4.30
CA SER A 302 4.88 -59.49 3.44
C SER A 302 4.45 -60.89 3.00
N PRO A 303 4.51 -61.23 1.70
CA PRO A 303 4.16 -62.58 1.25
C PRO A 303 4.95 -63.60 2.08
N PRO A 304 4.37 -64.77 2.40
CA PRO A 304 5.10 -65.80 3.10
C PRO A 304 6.38 -66.08 2.33
N ASN A 305 7.54 -65.96 3.00
CA ASN A 305 8.81 -66.40 2.47
C ASN A 305 8.87 -67.93 2.44
N ASP A 306 7.92 -68.56 1.74
CA ASP A 306 7.98 -69.98 1.37
C ASP A 306 8.34 -70.08 -0.11
N ALA A 307 9.54 -69.59 -0.42
CA ALA A 307 10.27 -69.93 -1.63
C ALA A 307 11.78 -69.90 -1.37
N GLN A 308 12.22 -70.41 -0.21
CA GLN A 308 13.62 -70.78 -0.01
C GLN A 308 13.83 -72.21 -0.53
N GLY A 309 14.54 -72.31 -1.66
CA GLY A 309 15.35 -73.51 -1.89
C GLY A 309 15.27 -74.21 -3.25
N LEU A 310 15.11 -73.52 -4.38
CA LEU A 310 15.40 -74.16 -5.69
C LEU A 310 16.17 -73.29 -6.71
N GLY A 311 16.54 -72.05 -6.38
CA GLY A 311 17.24 -71.15 -7.31
C GLY A 311 18.77 -71.32 -7.37
N ALA A 312 19.43 -71.59 -6.24
CA ALA A 312 20.89 -71.61 -6.19
C ALA A 312 21.49 -72.91 -6.78
N GLY A 313 20.90 -74.07 -6.46
CA GLY A 313 21.37 -75.36 -6.97
C GLY A 313 21.17 -75.51 -8.49
N TYR A 314 20.09 -74.96 -9.03
CA TYR A 314 19.79 -75.01 -10.47
C TYR A 314 20.75 -74.14 -11.28
N ILE A 315 21.08 -72.94 -10.77
CA ILE A 315 22.09 -72.07 -11.40
C ILE A 315 23.48 -72.71 -11.34
N VAL A 316 23.86 -73.34 -10.21
CA VAL A 316 25.13 -74.08 -10.12
C VAL A 316 25.15 -75.27 -11.08
N LEU A 317 24.05 -76.02 -11.22
CA LEU A 317 23.94 -77.12 -12.20
C LEU A 317 24.06 -76.64 -13.65
N ILE A 318 23.45 -75.51 -14.00
CA ILE A 318 23.60 -74.91 -15.34
C ILE A 318 25.04 -74.47 -15.59
N ILE A 319 25.68 -73.81 -14.61
CA ILE A 319 27.07 -73.36 -14.75
C ILE A 319 28.01 -74.56 -14.86
N VAL A 320 27.83 -75.61 -14.04
CA VAL A 320 28.64 -76.83 -14.11
C VAL A 320 28.44 -77.56 -15.43
N ALA A 321 27.20 -77.64 -15.94
CA ALA A 321 26.93 -78.24 -17.24
C ALA A 321 27.56 -77.43 -18.40
N ALA A 322 27.49 -76.10 -18.37
CA ALA A 322 28.11 -75.24 -19.37
C ALA A 322 29.64 -75.33 -19.35
N VAL A 323 30.25 -75.37 -18.16
CA VAL A 323 31.70 -75.56 -18.01
C VAL A 323 32.14 -76.95 -18.46
N ALA A 324 31.37 -78.00 -18.14
CA ALA A 324 31.67 -79.37 -18.60
C ALA A 324 31.58 -79.49 -20.13
N LEU A 325 30.60 -78.86 -20.77
CA LEU A 325 30.48 -78.81 -22.23
C LEU A 325 31.62 -78.00 -22.86
N GLY A 326 32.01 -76.88 -22.24
CA GLY A 326 33.17 -76.08 -22.68
C GLY A 326 34.49 -76.84 -22.59
N ILE A 327 34.73 -77.54 -21.48
CA ILE A 327 35.92 -78.39 -21.30
C ILE A 327 35.89 -79.57 -22.29
N GLY A 328 34.74 -80.19 -22.54
CA GLY A 328 34.59 -81.26 -23.53
C GLY A 328 34.93 -80.79 -24.94
N LEU A 329 34.49 -79.60 -25.35
CA LEU A 329 34.84 -79.00 -26.64
C LEU A 329 36.34 -78.66 -26.74
N LEU A 330 36.93 -78.14 -25.67
CA LEU A 330 38.37 -77.89 -25.59
C LEU A 330 39.20 -79.17 -25.67
N PHE A 331 38.77 -80.24 -25.00
CA PHE A 331 39.41 -81.56 -25.11
C PHE A 331 39.26 -82.15 -26.51
N CYS A 332 38.08 -82.02 -27.15
CA CYS A 332 37.88 -82.43 -28.54
C CYS A 332 38.78 -81.65 -29.51
N LEU A 333 38.88 -80.32 -29.35
CA LEU A 333 39.76 -79.49 -30.15
C LEU A 333 41.23 -79.86 -29.91
N TYR A 334 41.63 -80.06 -28.65
CA TYR A 334 42.97 -80.52 -28.30
C TYR A 334 43.29 -81.89 -28.90
N TYR A 335 42.36 -82.85 -28.85
CA TYR A 335 42.54 -84.17 -29.46
C TYR A 335 42.63 -84.08 -30.98
N CYS A 336 41.81 -83.24 -31.62
CA CYS A 336 41.88 -82.98 -33.06
C CYS A 336 43.24 -82.37 -33.45
N LEU A 337 43.73 -81.39 -32.68
CA LEU A 337 45.03 -80.75 -32.92
C LEU A 337 46.20 -81.71 -32.65
N CYS A 338 46.14 -82.55 -31.61
CA CYS A 338 47.14 -83.57 -31.34
C CYS A 338 47.15 -84.70 -32.38
N ARG A 339 46.00 -85.07 -32.94
CA ARG A 339 45.90 -86.08 -34.00
C ARG A 339 46.51 -85.59 -35.32
N GLN A 340 46.42 -84.28 -35.59
CA GLN A 340 47.09 -83.65 -36.73
C GLN A 340 48.62 -83.58 -36.56
N ARG A 341 49.13 -83.56 -35.31
CA ARG A 341 50.58 -83.51 -35.03
C ARG A 341 51.31 -84.86 -34.98
N LYS A 342 50.61 -86.00 -35.02
CA LYS A 342 51.20 -87.35 -35.01
C LYS A 342 51.22 -88.04 -36.39
N LYS A 343 50.92 -87.31 -37.47
CA LYS A 343 50.97 -87.79 -38.88
C LYS A 343 51.89 -86.94 -39.78
N GLY A 344 52.88 -86.29 -39.19
CA GLY A 344 53.96 -85.59 -39.90
C GLY A 344 55.29 -86.17 -39.49
#